data_AF-A0A069EWW6-F1
#
_entry.id   AF-A0A069EWW6-F1
#
_cell.length_a   1.000
_cell.length_b   1.000
_cell.length_c   1.000
_cell.angle_alpha   90.00
_cell.angle_beta   90.00
_cell.angle_gamma   90.00
#
_symmetry.space_group_name_H-M   'P 1'
#
loop_
_entity.id
_entity.type
_entity.pdbx_description
1 polymer ?
#
loop_
_entity_poly.entity_id
_entity_poly.type
_entity_poly.pdbx_seq_one_letter_code
_entity_poly.pdbx_strand_id
1 'polypeptide(L)'
;MIQERMCKGEMSVKKGLLSIGVTCLVLLALHATPQAALRTYVCLMGHPIAALTSPITEDDARNELEQKDFEERNGKIYTLTNPPVERATQGRLESYFVRKVGPFYLAEHHGGG
;
A
#
# COMPACT_ATOMS: atom_id res chain seq x y z
N MET A 1 -12.04 -45.37 10.30
CA MET A 1 -12.13 -44.89 8.90
C MET A 1 -13.11 -43.74 8.64
N ILE A 2 -14.42 -43.80 8.95
CA ILE A 2 -15.36 -42.68 8.63
C ILE A 2 -15.15 -41.47 9.57
N GLN A 3 -15.03 -41.70 10.88
CA GLN A 3 -14.75 -40.65 11.88
C GLN A 3 -13.43 -39.89 11.60
N GLU A 4 -12.37 -40.60 11.21
CA GLU A 4 -11.07 -39.99 10.90
C GLU A 4 -11.09 -39.12 9.65
N ARG A 5 -11.92 -39.46 8.64
CA ARG A 5 -12.10 -38.61 7.46
C ARG A 5 -12.88 -37.33 7.80
N MET A 6 -13.89 -37.41 8.68
CA MET A 6 -14.64 -36.23 9.13
C MET A 6 -13.75 -35.25 9.91
N CYS A 7 -12.99 -35.72 10.90
CA CYS A 7 -12.06 -34.87 11.65
C CYS A 7 -11.01 -34.20 10.74
N LYS A 8 -10.50 -34.91 9.72
CA LYS A 8 -9.49 -34.38 8.80
C LYS A 8 -10.08 -33.32 7.85
N GLY A 9 -11.32 -33.50 7.40
CA GLY A 9 -12.07 -32.52 6.59
C GLY A 9 -12.37 -31.24 7.36
N GLU A 10 -12.90 -31.35 8.58
CA GLU A 10 -13.15 -30.20 9.45
C GLU A 10 -11.88 -29.42 9.77
N MET A 11 -10.78 -30.13 10.07
CA MET A 11 -9.51 -29.51 10.39
C MET A 11 -8.87 -28.82 9.17
N SER A 12 -9.14 -29.30 7.95
CA SER A 12 -8.73 -28.64 6.70
C SER A 12 -9.52 -27.36 6.42
N VAL A 13 -10.84 -27.38 6.67
CA VAL A 13 -11.71 -26.18 6.53
C VAL A 13 -11.35 -25.12 7.57
N LYS A 14 -11.12 -25.52 8.84
CA LYS A 14 -10.67 -24.62 9.92
C LYS A 14 -9.31 -23.97 9.60
N LYS A 15 -8.37 -24.73 9.05
CA LYS A 15 -7.07 -24.21 8.58
C LYS A 15 -7.21 -23.26 7.37
N GLY A 16 -8.11 -23.58 6.43
CA GLY A 16 -8.43 -22.70 5.30
C GLY A 16 -9.04 -21.38 5.75
N LEU A 17 -10.01 -21.43 6.67
CA LEU A 17 -10.65 -20.24 7.22
C LEU A 17 -9.67 -19.37 8.02
N LEU A 18 -8.77 -19.99 8.78
CA LEU A 18 -7.67 -19.30 9.47
C LEU A 18 -6.73 -18.60 8.47
N SER A 19 -6.35 -19.29 7.38
CA SER A 19 -5.48 -18.72 6.35
C SER A 19 -6.11 -17.52 5.64
N ILE A 20 -7.42 -17.59 5.34
CA ILE A 20 -8.17 -16.48 4.75
C ILE A 20 -8.19 -15.29 5.73
N GLY A 21 -8.51 -15.56 7.00
CA GLY A 21 -8.54 -14.52 8.03
C GLY A 21 -7.20 -13.79 8.19
N VAL A 22 -6.09 -14.54 8.22
CA VAL A 22 -4.73 -13.97 8.29
C VAL A 22 -4.43 -13.12 7.05
N THR A 23 -4.78 -13.61 5.87
CA THR A 23 -4.55 -12.87 4.61
C THR A 23 -5.33 -11.56 4.59
N CYS A 24 -6.61 -11.57 4.97
CA CYS A 24 -7.42 -10.36 5.08
C CYS A 24 -6.82 -9.36 6.08
N LEU A 25 -6.32 -9.85 7.23
CA LEU A 25 -5.72 -9.00 8.26
C LEU A 25 -4.42 -8.34 7.77
N VAL A 26 -3.59 -9.06 7.02
CA VAL A 26 -2.38 -8.50 6.38
C VAL A 26 -2.76 -7.43 5.36
N LEU A 27 -3.73 -7.70 4.47
CA LEU A 27 -4.19 -6.71 3.49
C LEU A 27 -4.76 -5.45 4.16
N LEU A 28 -5.50 -5.62 5.25
CA LEU A 28 -5.97 -4.50 6.07
C LEU A 28 -4.79 -3.68 6.59
N ALA A 29 -3.79 -4.32 7.21
CA ALA A 29 -2.64 -3.61 7.77
C ALA A 29 -1.81 -2.87 6.70
N LEU A 30 -1.61 -3.48 5.52
CA LEU A 30 -0.86 -2.88 4.41
C LEU A 30 -1.54 -1.64 3.82
N HIS A 31 -2.86 -1.50 3.99
CA HIS A 31 -3.64 -0.40 3.45
C HIS A 31 -4.33 0.46 4.53
N ALA A 32 -4.03 0.25 5.80
CA ALA A 32 -4.69 0.94 6.92
C ALA A 32 -4.22 2.40 7.11
N THR A 33 -3.03 2.76 6.63
CA THR A 33 -2.47 4.10 6.75
C THR A 33 -1.88 4.57 5.42
N PRO A 34 -1.75 5.90 5.19
CA PRO A 34 -1.17 6.42 3.96
C PRO A 34 0.25 5.88 3.70
N GLN A 35 1.06 5.82 4.76
CA GLN A 35 2.43 5.33 4.66
C GLN A 35 2.48 3.83 4.34
N ALA A 36 1.62 3.01 4.96
CA ALA A 36 1.58 1.58 4.67
C ALA A 36 1.18 1.33 3.21
N ALA A 37 0.17 2.04 2.71
CA ALA A 37 -0.29 1.94 1.33
C ALA A 37 0.82 2.33 0.33
N LEU A 38 1.51 3.44 0.61
CA LEU A 38 2.63 3.92 -0.21
C LEU A 38 3.79 2.91 -0.22
N ARG A 39 4.19 2.38 0.94
CA ARG A 39 5.26 1.36 1.01
C ARG A 39 4.87 0.09 0.26
N THR A 40 3.62 -0.33 0.39
CA THR A 40 3.08 -1.49 -0.33
C THR A 40 3.16 -1.26 -1.83
N TYR A 41 2.74 -0.10 -2.32
CA TYR A 41 2.83 0.26 -3.73
C TYR A 41 4.28 0.24 -4.24
N VAL A 42 5.21 0.92 -3.56
CA VAL A 42 6.63 0.96 -3.95
C VAL A 42 7.27 -0.43 -3.93
N CYS A 43 6.89 -1.26 -2.96
CA CYS A 43 7.34 -2.65 -2.87
C CYS A 43 6.85 -3.47 -4.09
N LEU A 44 5.56 -3.36 -4.43
CA LEU A 44 4.95 -4.04 -5.58
C LEU A 44 5.50 -3.55 -6.93
N MET A 45 5.95 -2.29 -7.01
CA MET A 45 6.65 -1.73 -8.17
C MET A 45 8.10 -2.25 -8.33
N GLY A 46 8.55 -3.17 -7.48
CA GLY A 46 9.87 -3.79 -7.59
C GLY A 46 10.97 -3.08 -6.81
N HIS A 47 10.61 -2.19 -5.88
CA HIS A 47 11.56 -1.44 -5.05
C HIS A 47 11.38 -1.75 -3.54
N PRO A 48 11.48 -3.02 -3.11
CA PRO A 48 11.19 -3.41 -1.73
C PRO A 48 12.14 -2.79 -0.71
N ILE A 49 13.42 -2.60 -1.06
CA ILE A 49 14.40 -1.96 -0.17
C ILE A 49 14.01 -0.50 0.05
N ALA A 50 13.76 0.26 -1.03
CA ALA A 50 13.34 1.65 -0.94
C ALA A 50 12.02 1.81 -0.18
N ALA A 51 11.05 0.92 -0.40
CA ALA A 51 9.80 0.92 0.35
C ALA A 51 10.01 0.86 1.87
N LEU A 52 10.99 0.07 2.33
CA LEU A 52 11.25 -0.11 3.76
C LEU A 52 12.16 0.95 4.35
N THR A 53 13.14 1.44 3.59
CA THR A 53 14.20 2.32 4.10
C THR A 53 13.97 3.79 3.83
N SER A 54 13.22 4.14 2.79
CA SER A 54 13.07 5.53 2.39
C SER A 54 12.13 6.27 3.35
N PRO A 55 12.56 7.43 3.89
CA PRO A 55 11.66 8.30 4.63
C PRO A 55 10.53 8.78 3.73
N ILE A 56 9.33 8.86 4.31
CA ILE A 56 8.13 9.37 3.66
C ILE A 56 7.74 10.65 4.39
N THR A 57 7.67 11.75 3.66
CA THR A 57 7.23 13.05 4.18
C THR A 57 5.98 13.49 3.44
N GLU A 58 5.06 14.15 4.14
CA GLU A 58 3.97 14.86 3.50
C GLU A 58 4.54 16.08 2.77
N ASP A 59 4.03 16.39 1.57
CA ASP A 59 4.46 17.57 0.82
C ASP A 59 3.50 18.73 1.08
N ASP A 60 3.68 19.41 2.21
CA ASP A 60 2.78 20.46 2.67
C ASP A 60 2.62 21.58 1.63
N ALA A 61 3.72 21.99 0.97
CA ALA A 61 3.70 23.04 -0.04
C ALA A 61 2.81 22.67 -1.23
N ARG A 62 2.94 21.46 -1.79
CA ARG A 62 2.03 21.02 -2.88
C ARG A 62 0.63 20.73 -2.41
N ASN A 63 0.46 20.20 -1.19
CA ASN A 63 -0.86 19.94 -0.63
C ASN A 63 -1.65 21.24 -0.40
N GLU A 64 -0.98 22.34 -0.07
CA GLU A 64 -1.60 23.67 0.02
C GLU A 64 -1.89 24.28 -1.35
N LEU A 65 -0.95 24.15 -2.30
CA LEU A 65 -1.10 24.71 -3.66
C LEU A 65 -2.23 24.04 -4.46
N GLU A 66 -2.34 22.71 -4.37
CA GLU A 66 -3.32 21.90 -5.10
C GLU A 66 -4.44 21.37 -4.17
N GLN A 67 -4.66 22.06 -3.04
CA GLN A 67 -5.57 21.63 -1.98
C GLN A 67 -6.95 21.24 -2.51
N LYS A 68 -7.53 22.06 -3.40
CA LYS A 68 -8.86 21.79 -3.97
C LYS A 68 -8.90 20.46 -4.73
N ASP A 69 -7.92 20.22 -5.59
CA ASP A 69 -7.88 19.03 -6.45
C ASP A 69 -7.62 17.75 -5.64
N PHE A 70 -6.92 17.85 -4.52
CA PHE A 70 -6.63 16.72 -3.63
C PHE A 70 -7.75 16.45 -2.63
N GLU A 71 -8.43 17.49 -2.14
CA GLU A 71 -9.62 17.36 -1.30
C GLU A 71 -10.78 16.72 -2.08
N GLU A 72 -11.02 17.12 -3.33
CA GLU A 72 -12.02 16.49 -4.21
C GLU A 72 -11.74 15.00 -4.44
N ARG A 73 -10.46 14.61 -4.47
CA ARG A 73 -10.02 13.22 -4.63
C ARG A 73 -9.77 12.50 -3.30
N ASN A 74 -10.09 13.14 -2.17
CA ASN A 74 -9.91 12.63 -0.81
C ASN A 74 -8.50 12.07 -0.56
N GLY A 75 -7.46 12.80 -0.99
CA GLY A 75 -6.08 12.36 -0.90
C GLY A 75 -5.09 13.49 -0.65
N LYS A 76 -3.81 13.13 -0.63
CA LYS A 76 -2.68 14.02 -0.38
C LYS A 76 -1.43 13.54 -1.11
N ILE A 77 -0.49 14.44 -1.36
CA ILE A 77 0.83 14.13 -1.89
C ILE A 77 1.83 13.86 -0.77
N TYR A 78 2.61 12.81 -1.00
CA TYR A 78 3.74 12.39 -0.18
C TYR A 78 4.98 12.26 -1.05
N THR A 79 6.14 12.50 -0.43
CA THR A 79 7.44 12.45 -1.08
C THR A 79 8.33 11.39 -0.44
N LEU A 80 9.02 10.60 -1.27
CA LEU A 80 10.14 9.75 -0.86
C LEU A 80 11.44 10.53 -1.01
N THR A 81 12.10 10.81 0.11
CA THR A 81 13.34 11.61 0.09
C THR A 81 14.54 10.87 -0.52
N ASN A 82 14.50 9.54 -0.52
CA ASN A 82 15.43 8.69 -1.26
C ASN A 82 14.65 7.84 -2.28
N PRO A 83 14.27 8.43 -3.43
CA PRO A 83 13.38 7.79 -4.37
C PRO A 83 14.10 6.72 -5.19
N PRO A 84 13.47 5.58 -5.46
CA PRO A 84 14.00 4.62 -6.42
C PRO A 84 13.96 5.20 -7.85
N VAL A 85 14.91 4.77 -8.67
CA VAL A 85 14.93 5.08 -10.11
C VAL A 85 14.26 3.94 -10.86
N GLU A 86 13.25 4.26 -11.65
CA GLU A 86 12.56 3.29 -12.49
C GLU A 86 13.48 2.88 -13.65
N ARG A 87 13.65 1.56 -13.86
CA ARG A 87 14.58 1.05 -14.87
C ARG A 87 14.20 1.43 -16.30
N ALA A 88 12.90 1.45 -16.60
CA ALA A 88 12.39 1.64 -17.96
C ALA A 88 12.50 3.09 -18.43
N THR A 89 12.14 4.05 -17.57
CA THR A 89 12.08 5.48 -17.89
C THR A 89 13.29 6.26 -17.38
N GLN A 90 14.09 5.66 -16.49
CA GLN A 90 15.10 6.37 -15.68
C GLN A 90 14.50 7.50 -14.82
N GLY A 91 13.18 7.51 -14.63
CA GLY A 91 12.47 8.49 -13.82
C GLY A 91 12.69 8.25 -12.33
N ARG A 92 12.73 9.34 -11.56
CA ARG A 92 12.79 9.30 -10.10
C ARG A 92 11.38 9.15 -9.55
N LEU A 93 11.10 8.06 -8.85
CA LEU A 93 9.78 7.81 -8.27
C LEU A 93 9.67 8.48 -6.90
N GLU A 94 9.61 9.81 -6.90
CA GLU A 94 9.68 10.62 -5.68
C GLU A 94 8.32 11.05 -5.13
N SER A 95 7.33 11.27 -5.99
CA SER A 95 6.05 11.86 -5.61
C SER A 95 4.92 10.84 -5.74
N TYR A 96 4.07 10.75 -4.72
CA TYR A 96 2.98 9.79 -4.65
C TYR A 96 1.72 10.45 -4.14
N PHE A 97 0.62 10.24 -4.85
CA PHE A 97 -0.70 10.61 -4.40
C PHE A 97 -1.31 9.46 -3.63
N VAL A 98 -1.74 9.73 -2.41
CA VAL A 98 -2.37 8.74 -1.54
C VAL A 98 -3.79 9.20 -1.22
N ARG A 99 -4.77 8.44 -1.70
CA ARG A 99 -6.19 8.72 -1.47
C ARG A 99 -6.81 7.72 -0.50
N LYS A 100 -7.77 8.20 0.28
CA LYS A 100 -8.58 7.39 1.17
C LYS A 100 -9.83 6.90 0.44
N VAL A 101 -10.03 5.59 0.42
CA VAL A 101 -11.20 4.92 -0.16
C VAL A 101 -11.83 4.03 0.91
N GLY A 102 -12.91 4.50 1.53
CA GLY A 102 -13.51 3.85 2.68
C GLY A 102 -12.52 3.76 3.87
N PRO A 103 -12.28 2.57 4.45
CA PRO A 103 -11.31 2.39 5.53
C PRO A 103 -9.86 2.21 5.04
N PHE A 104 -9.63 2.21 3.72
CA PHE A 104 -8.33 1.91 3.12
C PHE A 104 -7.68 3.14 2.50
N TYR A 105 -6.36 3.06 2.33
CA TYR A 105 -5.56 3.99 1.58
C TYR A 105 -4.99 3.31 0.33
N LEU A 106 -5.03 4.04 -0.79
CA LEU A 106 -4.45 3.63 -2.06
C LEU A 106 -3.42 4.66 -2.49
N ALA A 107 -2.26 4.18 -2.91
CA ALA A 107 -1.16 5.00 -3.39
C ALA A 107 -0.98 4.81 -4.89
N GLU A 108 -0.71 5.91 -5.58
CA GLU A 108 -0.39 5.96 -7.00
C GLU A 108 0.80 6.90 -7.19
N HIS A 109 1.70 6.57 -8.11
CA HIS A 109 2.77 7.50 -8.47
C HIS A 109 2.15 8.78 -9.04
N HIS A 110 2.50 9.92 -8.45
CA HIS A 110 2.07 11.23 -8.94
C HIS A 110 3.26 11.84 -9.66
N GLY A 111 3.19 11.87 -10.99
CA GLY A 111 4.26 12.43 -11.81
C GLY A 111 4.60 13.85 -11.37
N GLY A 112 5.90 14.16 -11.34
CA GLY A 112 6.41 15.50 -11.14
C GLY A 112 7.71 15.66 -11.93
N GLY A 113 7.69 16.60 -12.88
CA GLY A 113 8.87 17.19 -13.55
C GLY A 113 9.79 16.24 -14.30
#